data_AF-A0A945DQH3-F1
#
_entry.id   AF-A0A945DQH3-F1
#
_cell.length_a   1.000
_cell.length_b   1.000
_cell.length_c   1.000
_cell.angle_alpha   90.00
_cell.angle_beta   90.00
_cell.angle_gamma   90.00
#
_symmetry.space_group_name_H-M   'P 1'
#
loop_
_entity.id
_entity.type
_entity.pdbx_description
1 polymer ?
#
loop_
_entity_poly.entity_id
_entity_poly.type
_entity_poly.pdbx_seq_one_letter_code
_entity_poly.pdbx_strand_id
1 'polypeptide(L)'
;MPRPKHPQSYYDGIKEKFQEERNLRLLYRPPGTNQSTSEFSGDLAKYAIDPYAKEVPGREPITDKVEVLFIGGGFSALLTSARLRERGIESIRIVERGSDVGGTWYWNRYPGAACDVVSYDYLPLLDELDYVPVNHYSRGPEIFAHCQAIADKYNLYELSVFNTTVTETRWDETDQLWHVSTDRGDVMRAQFVICANGTLAKPKLSTISGMTSFSGHSFHTSRWDYDYTGKNLEHLKDKVVGIIGTGASAVQIVPELAKTAKEVYVFQRTPSSIDIRDDWPTDPNWARKLEPGWQSKRRSKLFAAVENSLEKRAAKGAVSPEDKLKKQENANIDYMMRIHRRIDEIVDDETTANALKPWYMFMCKRPCFHNEYLPSFNLPNVHLVDTEGEGITEISPQGPVFKGHGYEWDLLIYATGFEVQQTGIYNDIV
;
A
#
# COMPACT_ATOMS: atom_id res chain seq x y z
N MET A 1 -11.50 30.68 -0.30
CA MET A 1 -12.16 31.31 -1.46
C MET A 1 -13.47 30.59 -1.74
N PRO A 2 -14.56 31.28 -2.11
CA PRO A 2 -15.79 30.62 -2.55
C PRO A 2 -15.51 29.76 -3.80
N ARG A 3 -16.15 28.57 -3.89
CA ARG A 3 -15.99 27.72 -5.09
C ARG A 3 -16.48 28.48 -6.32
N PRO A 4 -15.68 28.54 -7.41
CA PRO A 4 -16.14 29.12 -8.66
C PRO A 4 -17.41 28.38 -9.12
N LYS A 5 -18.43 29.14 -9.53
CA LYS A 5 -19.67 28.59 -10.06
C LYS A 5 -19.49 28.37 -11.57
N HIS A 6 -19.26 27.13 -11.96
CA HIS A 6 -19.19 26.75 -13.38
C HIS A 6 -20.57 26.34 -13.92
N PRO A 7 -20.87 26.62 -15.21
CA PRO A 7 -22.06 26.07 -15.88
C PRO A 7 -21.96 24.55 -16.00
N GLN A 8 -23.07 23.84 -16.22
CA GLN A 8 -23.03 22.38 -16.31
C GLN A 8 -22.14 21.86 -17.47
N SER A 9 -22.13 22.58 -18.61
CA SER A 9 -21.31 22.25 -19.77
C SER A 9 -19.80 22.16 -19.47
N TYR A 10 -19.31 22.90 -18.48
CA TYR A 10 -17.92 22.80 -18.03
C TYR A 10 -17.63 21.41 -17.42
N TYR A 11 -18.52 20.94 -16.55
CA TYR A 11 -18.37 19.63 -15.93
C TYR A 11 -18.55 18.51 -16.95
N ASP A 12 -19.49 18.66 -17.89
CA ASP A 12 -19.75 17.67 -18.93
C ASP A 12 -18.52 17.47 -19.83
N GLY A 13 -17.86 18.55 -20.28
CA GLY A 13 -16.62 18.45 -21.05
C GLY A 13 -15.47 17.78 -20.29
N ILE A 14 -15.36 17.98 -18.98
CA ILE A 14 -14.36 17.28 -18.16
C ILE A 14 -14.72 15.80 -18.00
N LYS A 15 -16.01 15.45 -17.90
CA LYS A 15 -16.45 14.05 -17.89
C LYS A 15 -16.12 13.35 -19.19
N GLU A 16 -16.28 14.02 -20.32
CA GLU A 16 -15.85 13.52 -21.64
C GLU A 16 -14.34 13.23 -21.63
N LYS A 17 -13.52 14.18 -21.17
CA LYS A 17 -12.08 13.96 -21.05
C LYS A 17 -11.72 12.80 -20.11
N PHE A 18 -12.39 12.66 -18.97
CA PHE A 18 -12.21 11.51 -18.07
C PHE A 18 -12.55 10.18 -18.76
N GLN A 19 -13.60 10.17 -19.59
CA GLN A 19 -14.00 9.00 -20.36
C GLN A 19 -12.98 8.65 -21.44
N GLU A 20 -12.48 9.63 -22.20
CA GLU A 20 -11.42 9.42 -23.20
C GLU A 20 -10.18 8.78 -22.57
N GLU A 21 -9.71 9.36 -21.46
CA GLU A 21 -8.53 8.92 -20.72
C GLU A 21 -8.69 7.51 -20.15
N ARG A 22 -9.89 7.17 -19.65
CA ARG A 22 -10.22 5.80 -19.24
C ARG A 22 -10.16 4.85 -20.44
N ASN A 23 -10.77 5.25 -21.57
CA ASN A 23 -10.91 4.39 -22.74
C ASN A 23 -9.56 4.07 -23.40
N LEU A 24 -8.61 5.00 -23.44
CA LEU A 24 -7.24 4.76 -23.91
C LEU A 24 -6.66 3.48 -23.27
N ARG A 25 -6.78 3.36 -21.95
CA ARG A 25 -6.16 2.29 -21.15
C ARG A 25 -6.82 0.93 -21.32
N LEU A 26 -8.04 0.86 -21.85
CA LEU A 26 -8.74 -0.40 -22.11
C LEU A 26 -8.21 -1.12 -23.35
N LEU A 27 -7.52 -0.42 -24.26
CA LEU A 27 -7.11 -0.94 -25.55
C LEU A 27 -5.69 -1.52 -25.57
N TYR A 28 -4.84 -1.20 -24.59
CA TYR A 28 -3.41 -1.49 -24.64
C TYR A 28 -2.96 -2.80 -23.98
N ARG A 29 -3.80 -3.42 -23.15
CA ARG A 29 -3.41 -4.58 -22.32
C ARG A 29 -4.48 -5.66 -22.35
N PRO A 30 -4.11 -6.93 -22.06
CA PRO A 30 -5.09 -7.96 -21.80
C PRO A 30 -6.13 -7.48 -20.78
N PRO A 31 -7.41 -7.81 -20.99
CA PRO A 31 -8.48 -7.27 -20.17
C PRO A 31 -8.34 -7.69 -18.71
N GLY A 32 -8.71 -6.77 -17.81
CA GLY A 32 -8.83 -7.04 -16.38
C GLY A 32 -7.50 -7.30 -15.68
N THR A 33 -7.44 -8.38 -14.89
CA THR A 33 -6.30 -8.74 -14.05
C THR A 33 -5.21 -9.50 -14.79
N ASN A 34 -5.47 -9.97 -16.02
CA ASN A 34 -4.53 -10.76 -16.82
C ASN A 34 -3.27 -9.99 -17.29
N GLN A 35 -3.24 -8.68 -17.08
CA GLN A 35 -2.09 -7.81 -17.35
C GLN A 35 -1.01 -7.85 -16.25
N SER A 36 -1.18 -8.67 -15.22
CA SER A 36 -0.24 -8.77 -14.10
C SER A 36 -0.07 -10.23 -13.69
N THR A 37 1.07 -10.52 -13.05
CA THR A 37 1.32 -11.80 -12.41
C THR A 37 1.68 -11.58 -10.95
N SER A 38 1.19 -12.48 -10.11
CA SER A 38 1.51 -12.59 -8.69
C SER A 38 2.05 -14.00 -8.36
N GLU A 39 2.21 -14.84 -9.38
CA GLU A 39 2.84 -16.15 -9.29
C GLU A 39 4.34 -16.00 -9.54
N PHE A 40 5.11 -16.09 -8.45
CA PHE A 40 6.55 -15.90 -8.46
C PHE A 40 7.25 -17.25 -8.39
N SER A 41 7.44 -17.86 -9.56
CA SER A 41 8.16 -19.12 -9.76
C SER A 41 9.26 -18.94 -10.82
N GLY A 42 10.17 -19.91 -10.92
CA GLY A 42 11.31 -19.84 -11.85
C GLY A 42 12.10 -18.53 -11.68
N ASP A 43 12.33 -17.81 -12.78
CA ASP A 43 13.07 -16.53 -12.80
C ASP A 43 12.40 -15.41 -11.98
N LEU A 44 11.10 -15.53 -11.70
CA LEU A 44 10.37 -14.56 -10.89
C LEU A 44 10.39 -14.87 -9.38
N ALA A 45 10.90 -16.05 -8.97
CA ALA A 45 10.91 -16.45 -7.57
C ALA A 45 11.64 -15.44 -6.66
N LYS A 46 12.64 -14.72 -7.19
CA LYS A 46 13.35 -13.66 -6.46
C LYS A 46 12.45 -12.55 -5.91
N TYR A 47 11.30 -12.28 -6.54
CA TYR A 47 10.36 -11.25 -6.09
C TYR A 47 9.47 -11.72 -4.91
N ALA A 48 9.48 -13.01 -4.58
CA ALA A 48 8.77 -13.55 -3.42
C ALA A 48 9.63 -13.53 -2.14
N ILE A 49 10.95 -13.61 -2.29
CA ILE A 49 11.93 -13.76 -1.20
C ILE A 49 11.75 -12.64 -0.17
N ASP A 50 11.80 -12.99 1.11
CA ASP A 50 11.82 -12.04 2.20
C ASP A 50 13.23 -11.48 2.42
N PRO A 51 13.50 -10.19 2.09
CA PRO A 51 14.84 -9.62 2.24
C PRO A 51 15.20 -9.32 3.70
N TYR A 52 14.25 -9.42 4.64
CA TYR A 52 14.48 -9.10 6.06
C TYR A 52 14.64 -10.34 6.92
N ALA A 53 14.33 -11.52 6.37
CA ALA A 53 14.57 -12.79 7.04
C ALA A 53 16.09 -13.02 7.14
N LYS A 54 16.64 -12.97 8.36
CA LYS A 54 18.07 -13.22 8.59
C LYS A 54 18.40 -14.71 8.49
N GLU A 55 17.83 -15.49 9.40
CA GLU A 55 18.00 -16.94 9.50
C GLU A 55 16.63 -17.54 9.83
N VAL A 56 16.23 -18.54 9.05
CA VAL A 56 15.01 -19.30 9.30
C VAL A 56 15.42 -20.59 10.02
N PRO A 57 15.24 -20.68 11.34
CA PRO A 57 15.66 -21.87 12.07
C PRO A 57 14.89 -23.10 11.58
N GLY A 58 15.61 -24.21 11.45
CA GLY A 58 15.01 -25.52 11.26
C GLY A 58 14.13 -25.86 12.47
N ARG A 59 12.96 -26.44 12.22
CA ARG A 59 12.08 -26.98 13.25
C ARG A 59 11.36 -28.21 12.71
N GLU A 60 10.97 -29.10 13.60
CA GLU A 60 10.09 -30.21 13.26
C GLU A 60 8.72 -29.70 12.80
N PRO A 61 8.02 -30.45 11.93
CA PRO A 61 6.64 -30.17 11.59
C PRO A 61 5.72 -30.12 12.81
N ILE A 62 4.85 -29.12 12.87
CA ILE A 62 3.88 -28.93 13.95
C ILE A 62 2.59 -29.66 13.61
N THR A 63 2.10 -30.48 14.55
CA THR A 63 0.93 -31.37 14.37
C THR A 63 -0.10 -31.30 15.51
N ASP A 64 0.02 -30.28 16.34
CA ASP A 64 -0.82 -30.08 17.52
C ASP A 64 -2.22 -29.55 17.17
N LYS A 65 -2.97 -29.20 18.22
CA LYS A 65 -4.32 -28.66 18.13
C LYS A 65 -4.40 -27.36 18.93
N VAL A 66 -4.99 -26.33 18.34
CA VAL A 66 -5.31 -25.06 19.00
C VAL A 66 -6.81 -24.75 18.94
N GLU A 67 -7.27 -23.81 19.75
CA GLU A 67 -8.65 -23.31 19.65
C GLU A 67 -8.79 -22.32 18.48
N VAL A 68 -7.91 -21.32 18.40
CA VAL A 68 -7.95 -20.29 17.36
C VAL A 68 -6.63 -20.21 16.61
N LEU A 69 -6.66 -20.34 15.28
CA LEU A 69 -5.51 -20.15 14.41
C LEU A 69 -5.71 -18.92 13.52
N PHE A 70 -4.77 -17.98 13.57
CA PHE A 70 -4.69 -16.84 12.69
C PHE A 70 -3.74 -17.12 11.53
N ILE A 71 -4.15 -16.70 10.33
CA ILE A 71 -3.27 -16.65 9.16
C ILE A 71 -2.88 -15.19 8.94
N GLY A 72 -1.61 -14.85 9.18
CA GLY A 72 -1.06 -13.50 9.14
C GLY A 72 -0.91 -12.89 10.54
N GLY A 73 0.22 -12.22 10.77
CA GLY A 73 0.64 -11.57 12.00
C GLY A 73 0.61 -10.03 11.94
N GLY A 74 -0.28 -9.46 11.11
CA GLY A 74 -0.54 -8.01 11.06
C GLY A 74 -1.51 -7.53 12.14
N PHE A 75 -1.89 -6.25 12.10
CA PHE A 75 -2.80 -5.64 13.10
C PHE A 75 -4.08 -6.46 13.34
N SER A 76 -4.69 -7.06 12.31
CA SER A 76 -5.89 -7.89 12.49
C SER A 76 -5.68 -9.03 13.49
N ALA A 77 -4.58 -9.77 13.38
CA ALA A 77 -4.26 -10.86 14.31
C ALA A 77 -3.77 -10.34 15.65
N LEU A 78 -2.90 -9.32 15.66
CA LEU A 78 -2.37 -8.75 16.90
C LEU A 78 -3.49 -8.22 17.81
N LEU A 79 -4.41 -7.44 17.25
CA LEU A 79 -5.53 -6.87 17.99
C LEU A 79 -6.53 -7.94 18.44
N THR A 80 -6.88 -8.88 17.55
CA THR A 80 -7.85 -9.91 17.90
C THR A 80 -7.28 -10.86 18.95
N SER A 81 -6.01 -11.27 18.84
CA SER A 81 -5.34 -12.13 19.82
C SER A 81 -5.24 -11.47 21.18
N ALA A 82 -4.91 -10.17 21.24
CA ALA A 82 -4.92 -9.39 22.48
C ALA A 82 -6.30 -9.42 23.15
N ARG A 83 -7.38 -9.21 22.38
CA ARG A 83 -8.76 -9.24 22.92
C ARG A 83 -9.28 -10.63 23.28
N LEU A 84 -8.71 -11.69 22.69
CA LEU A 84 -9.00 -13.08 23.06
C LEU A 84 -8.30 -13.44 24.37
N ARG A 85 -7.03 -13.04 24.54
CA ARG A 85 -6.26 -13.21 25.78
C ARG A 85 -6.95 -12.53 26.97
N GLU A 86 -7.45 -11.31 26.77
CA GLU A 86 -8.23 -10.58 27.80
C GLU A 86 -9.52 -11.31 28.20
N ARG A 87 -10.06 -12.20 27.35
CA ARG A 87 -11.22 -13.04 27.63
C ARG A 87 -10.86 -14.43 28.16
N GLY A 88 -9.58 -14.71 28.41
CA GLY A 88 -9.11 -15.99 28.94
C GLY A 88 -8.92 -17.09 27.89
N ILE A 89 -8.94 -16.76 26.59
CA ILE A 89 -8.59 -17.71 25.53
C ILE A 89 -7.07 -17.75 25.38
N GLU A 90 -6.46 -18.90 25.69
CA GLU A 90 -5.00 -19.08 25.68
C GLU A 90 -4.50 -19.92 24.50
N SER A 91 -5.33 -20.85 24.00
CA SER A 91 -4.97 -21.77 22.92
C SER A 91 -5.05 -21.11 21.55
N ILE A 92 -4.07 -20.24 21.27
CA ILE A 92 -4.01 -19.42 20.07
C ILE A 92 -2.74 -19.73 19.27
N ARG A 93 -2.84 -19.70 17.94
CA ARG A 93 -1.71 -19.69 17.02
C ARG A 93 -1.77 -18.54 16.05
N ILE A 94 -0.63 -17.90 15.75
CA ILE A 94 -0.48 -16.96 14.65
C ILE A 94 0.53 -17.56 13.66
N VAL A 95 0.11 -17.88 12.44
CA VAL A 95 1.01 -18.36 11.38
C VAL A 95 1.33 -17.18 10.46
N GLU A 96 2.60 -16.77 10.40
CA GLU A 96 3.06 -15.61 9.62
C GLU A 96 4.16 -16.01 8.64
N ARG A 97 4.04 -15.53 7.40
CA ARG A 97 5.01 -15.79 6.34
C ARG A 97 6.31 -15.01 6.57
N GLY A 98 6.22 -13.80 7.09
CA GLY A 98 7.36 -12.97 7.45
C GLY A 98 8.10 -13.53 8.66
N SER A 99 9.31 -12.99 8.92
CA SER A 99 10.13 -13.39 10.06
C SER A 99 9.80 -12.65 11.36
N ASP A 100 8.77 -11.80 11.37
CA ASP A 100 8.32 -11.03 12.54
C ASP A 100 6.86 -10.59 12.32
N VAL A 101 6.23 -10.03 13.36
CA VAL A 101 4.87 -9.46 13.30
C VAL A 101 4.82 -8.20 12.44
N GLY A 102 3.61 -7.68 12.20
CA GLY A 102 3.39 -6.34 11.64
C GLY A 102 2.83 -6.31 10.23
N GLY A 103 2.77 -7.45 9.53
CA GLY A 103 2.10 -7.59 8.24
C GLY A 103 2.58 -6.55 7.23
N THR A 104 1.69 -5.65 6.77
CA THR A 104 2.04 -4.56 5.85
C THR A 104 3.32 -3.82 6.24
N TRP A 105 3.51 -3.52 7.53
CA TRP A 105 4.63 -2.73 8.04
C TRP A 105 5.91 -3.55 8.27
N TYR A 106 5.79 -4.87 8.32
CA TYR A 106 6.93 -5.78 8.21
C TYR A 106 7.45 -5.80 6.76
N TRP A 107 6.57 -5.95 5.77
CA TRP A 107 6.98 -6.13 4.38
C TRP A 107 7.38 -4.82 3.68
N ASN A 108 6.64 -3.73 3.90
CA ASN A 108 6.84 -2.47 3.21
C ASN A 108 7.77 -1.55 4.00
N ARG A 109 9.07 -1.81 3.89
CA ARG A 109 10.12 -0.99 4.52
C ARG A 109 10.88 -0.13 3.51
N TYR A 110 10.30 0.18 2.36
CA TYR A 110 10.93 1.07 1.38
C TYR A 110 11.17 2.49 1.95
N PRO A 111 12.15 3.26 1.43
CA PRO A 111 12.43 4.61 1.89
C PRO A 111 11.22 5.54 1.73
N GLY A 112 10.93 6.30 2.78
CA GLY A 112 9.78 7.22 2.80
C GLY A 112 8.45 6.58 3.22
N ALA A 113 8.39 5.26 3.42
CA ALA A 113 7.19 4.54 3.85
C ALA A 113 6.49 5.23 5.03
N ALA A 114 5.19 5.52 4.88
CA ALA A 114 4.38 6.22 5.88
C ALA A 114 2.89 5.91 5.72
N CYS A 115 2.14 6.00 6.82
CA CYS A 115 0.67 5.95 6.75
C CYS A 115 0.12 7.22 6.08
N ASP A 116 -1.05 7.11 5.47
CA ASP A 116 -1.81 8.22 4.85
C ASP A 116 -3.05 8.61 5.67
N VAL A 117 -3.25 7.93 6.80
CA VAL A 117 -4.22 8.25 7.84
C VAL A 117 -3.46 8.85 9.01
N VAL A 118 -4.06 9.83 9.68
CA VAL A 118 -3.53 10.45 10.89
C VAL A 118 -3.12 9.39 11.92
N SER A 119 -1.88 9.46 12.41
CA SER A 119 -1.28 8.44 13.29
C SER A 119 -2.12 8.14 14.53
N TYR A 120 -2.66 9.20 15.14
CA TYR A 120 -3.50 9.13 16.34
C TYR A 120 -4.76 8.28 16.15
N ASP A 121 -5.25 8.20 14.91
CA ASP A 121 -6.45 7.47 14.51
C ASP A 121 -6.10 6.10 13.90
N TYR A 122 -4.91 5.97 13.30
CA TYR A 122 -4.44 4.78 12.60
C TYR A 122 -3.77 3.75 13.50
N LEU A 123 -2.82 4.17 14.34
CA LEU A 123 -2.09 3.27 15.24
C LEU A 123 -3.05 2.78 16.34
N PRO A 124 -3.25 1.47 16.53
CA PRO A 124 -4.21 0.99 17.52
C PRO A 124 -3.58 0.93 18.92
N LEU A 125 -4.39 0.88 19.97
CA LEU A 125 -3.94 0.64 21.35
C LEU A 125 -2.96 1.69 21.91
N LEU A 126 -3.10 2.95 21.49
CA LEU A 126 -2.19 4.02 21.94
C LEU A 126 -2.32 4.30 23.44
N ASP A 127 -3.55 4.32 23.96
CA ASP A 127 -3.81 4.46 25.39
C ASP A 127 -3.22 3.27 26.17
N GLU A 128 -3.44 2.04 25.70
CA GLU A 128 -2.94 0.85 26.38
C GLU A 128 -1.42 0.79 26.38
N LEU A 129 -0.74 1.20 25.32
CA LEU A 129 0.72 1.19 25.23
C LEU A 129 1.39 2.43 25.85
N ASP A 130 0.61 3.37 26.40
CA ASP A 130 1.10 4.67 26.86
C ASP A 130 1.97 5.36 25.81
N TYR A 131 1.50 5.33 24.56
CA TYR A 131 2.25 5.80 23.41
C TYR A 131 1.53 6.95 22.70
N VAL A 132 2.28 8.01 22.43
CA VAL A 132 1.84 9.12 21.59
C VAL A 132 2.76 9.15 20.35
N PRO A 133 2.20 8.99 19.14
CA PRO A 133 2.97 9.04 17.90
C PRO A 133 3.77 10.34 17.81
N VAL A 134 4.96 10.27 17.20
CA VAL A 134 5.92 11.39 17.17
C VAL A 134 5.62 12.42 16.07
N ASN A 135 4.88 12.00 15.03
CA ASN A 135 4.44 12.86 13.93
C ASN A 135 2.95 12.67 13.65
N HIS A 136 2.37 13.64 12.95
CA HIS A 136 0.99 13.59 12.50
C HIS A 136 0.70 12.39 11.59
N TYR A 137 1.68 12.00 10.76
CA TYR A 137 1.67 10.78 9.95
C TYR A 137 2.91 9.93 10.25
N SER A 138 2.67 8.77 10.87
CA SER A 138 3.73 7.87 11.32
C SER A 138 4.46 7.24 10.15
N ARG A 139 5.77 7.12 10.31
CA ARG A 139 6.65 6.48 9.33
C ARG A 139 6.70 4.97 9.56
N GLY A 140 7.03 4.22 8.52
CA GLY A 140 7.08 2.76 8.54
C GLY A 140 7.82 2.17 9.76
N PRO A 141 9.02 2.66 10.12
CA PRO A 141 9.74 2.17 11.30
C PRO A 141 8.99 2.35 12.62
N GLU A 142 8.31 3.49 12.83
CA GLU A 142 7.51 3.74 14.03
C GLU A 142 6.32 2.78 14.11
N ILE A 143 5.64 2.57 12.99
CA ILE A 143 4.47 1.68 12.93
C ILE A 143 4.88 0.22 13.12
N PHE A 144 6.00 -0.19 12.53
CA PHE A 144 6.54 -1.54 12.72
C PHE A 144 6.96 -1.77 14.19
N ALA A 145 7.67 -0.82 14.80
CA ALA A 145 8.00 -0.88 16.23
C ALA A 145 6.73 -0.93 17.10
N HIS A 146 5.67 -0.22 16.71
CA HIS A 146 4.38 -0.27 17.40
C HIS A 146 3.73 -1.67 17.30
N CYS A 147 3.82 -2.35 16.16
CA CYS A 147 3.37 -3.75 16.04
C CYS A 147 4.13 -4.68 16.99
N GLN A 148 5.45 -4.51 17.10
CA GLN A 148 6.30 -5.30 18.01
C GLN A 148 5.93 -5.02 19.47
N ALA A 149 5.70 -3.75 19.83
CA ALA A 149 5.26 -3.37 21.18
C ALA A 149 3.89 -3.98 21.55
N ILE A 150 2.95 -4.09 20.60
CA ILE A 150 1.70 -4.84 20.82
C ILE A 150 1.98 -6.32 21.08
N ALA A 151 2.84 -6.93 20.26
CA ALA A 151 3.18 -8.34 20.40
C ALA A 151 3.84 -8.64 21.75
N ASP A 152 4.76 -7.79 22.20
CA ASP A 152 5.41 -7.89 23.52
C ASP A 152 4.41 -7.73 24.65
N LYS A 153 3.59 -6.66 24.63
CA LYS A 153 2.62 -6.37 25.70
C LYS A 153 1.66 -7.52 25.98
N TYR A 154 1.27 -8.25 24.93
CA TYR A 154 0.29 -9.34 25.02
C TYR A 154 0.89 -10.74 24.93
N ASN A 155 2.23 -10.88 24.97
CA ASN A 155 2.99 -12.11 24.80
C ASN A 155 2.60 -12.91 23.55
N LEU A 156 2.47 -12.23 22.41
CA LEU A 156 2.02 -12.85 21.15
C LEU A 156 3.16 -13.55 20.39
N TYR A 157 4.42 -13.25 20.70
CA TYR A 157 5.57 -13.92 20.10
C TYR A 157 5.58 -15.43 20.35
N GLU A 158 5.22 -15.86 21.57
CA GLU A 158 5.15 -17.28 21.94
C GLU A 158 4.05 -18.04 21.20
N LEU A 159 3.02 -17.32 20.72
CA LEU A 159 1.90 -17.86 19.95
C LEU A 159 2.20 -17.92 18.45
N SER A 160 3.29 -17.28 18.01
CA SER A 160 3.57 -17.02 16.61
C SER A 160 4.53 -18.05 16.02
N VAL A 161 4.21 -18.52 14.82
CA VAL A 161 5.05 -19.36 13.98
C VAL A 161 5.39 -18.58 12.72
N PHE A 162 6.60 -18.03 12.70
CA PHE A 162 7.12 -17.19 11.61
C PHE A 162 7.70 -18.02 10.46
N ASN A 163 8.02 -17.34 9.36
CA ASN A 163 8.62 -17.93 8.16
C ASN A 163 7.84 -19.16 7.67
N THR A 164 6.52 -19.13 7.79
CA THR A 164 5.64 -20.27 7.52
C THR A 164 4.43 -19.79 6.71
N THR A 165 4.26 -20.34 5.52
CA THR A 165 3.09 -20.04 4.68
C THR A 165 2.06 -21.15 4.84
N VAL A 166 0.83 -20.79 5.23
CA VAL A 166 -0.31 -21.70 5.11
C VAL A 166 -0.60 -21.95 3.63
N THR A 167 -0.67 -23.22 3.25
CA THR A 167 -0.90 -23.69 1.87
C THR A 167 -2.29 -24.28 1.68
N GLU A 168 -2.92 -24.80 2.74
CA GLU A 168 -4.25 -25.40 2.71
C GLU A 168 -4.96 -25.18 4.06
N THR A 169 -6.28 -24.95 4.00
CA THR A 169 -7.19 -25.06 5.15
C THR A 169 -8.36 -25.92 4.75
N ARG A 170 -8.53 -27.09 5.37
CA ARG A 170 -9.60 -28.04 5.06
C ARG A 170 -10.46 -28.30 6.30
N TRP A 171 -11.77 -28.22 6.16
CA TRP A 171 -12.68 -28.66 7.22
C TRP A 171 -12.76 -30.19 7.23
N ASP A 172 -12.60 -30.79 8.39
CA ASP A 172 -12.82 -32.22 8.60
C ASP A 172 -14.12 -32.44 9.37
N GLU A 173 -15.11 -33.06 8.71
CA GLU A 173 -16.44 -33.31 9.29
C GLU A 173 -16.43 -34.34 10.42
N THR A 174 -15.44 -35.24 10.45
CA THR A 174 -15.34 -36.28 11.47
C THR A 174 -14.75 -35.71 12.75
N ASP A 175 -13.68 -34.95 12.62
CA ASP A 175 -12.99 -34.30 13.76
C ASP A 175 -13.69 -33.02 14.22
N GLN A 176 -14.54 -32.43 13.38
CA GLN A 176 -15.12 -31.10 13.53
C GLN A 176 -14.05 -30.03 13.80
N LEU A 177 -12.96 -30.11 13.05
CA LEU A 177 -11.82 -29.21 13.14
C LEU A 177 -11.33 -28.83 11.74
N TRP A 178 -10.74 -27.65 11.65
CA TRP A 178 -9.92 -27.28 10.51
C TRP A 178 -8.57 -27.96 10.59
N HIS A 179 -8.17 -28.61 9.50
CA HIS A 179 -6.82 -29.12 9.25
C HIS A 179 -6.07 -28.09 8.39
N VAL A 180 -4.91 -27.64 8.86
CA VAL A 180 -4.15 -26.54 8.27
C VAL A 180 -2.75 -27.03 7.89
N SER A 181 -2.46 -27.02 6.60
CA SER A 181 -1.18 -27.44 6.03
C SER A 181 -0.29 -26.23 5.71
N THR A 182 1.04 -26.39 5.79
CA THR A 182 2.00 -25.31 5.47
C THR A 182 3.09 -25.75 4.50
N ASP A 183 3.85 -24.77 4.00
CA ASP A 183 5.07 -24.98 3.19
C ASP A 183 6.24 -25.59 3.98
N ARG A 184 6.07 -25.86 5.27
CA ARG A 184 7.04 -26.51 6.15
C ARG A 184 6.63 -27.91 6.60
N GLY A 185 5.58 -28.46 6.00
CA GLY A 185 5.07 -29.81 6.29
C GLY A 185 4.22 -29.88 7.56
N ASP A 186 3.82 -28.74 8.14
CA ASP A 186 2.92 -28.73 9.30
C ASP A 186 1.55 -29.29 8.92
N VAL A 187 0.89 -29.94 9.89
CA VAL A 187 -0.50 -30.41 9.79
C VAL A 187 -1.19 -30.07 11.12
N MET A 188 -1.45 -28.78 11.31
CA MET A 188 -2.05 -28.23 12.52
C MET A 188 -3.57 -28.43 12.51
N ARG A 189 -4.19 -28.50 13.69
CA ARG A 189 -5.65 -28.55 13.84
C ARG A 189 -6.18 -27.35 14.61
N ALA A 190 -7.30 -26.78 14.20
CA ALA A 190 -7.91 -25.62 14.87
C ALA A 190 -9.44 -25.72 14.92
N GLN A 191 -10.07 -25.21 15.99
CA GLN A 191 -11.54 -25.06 16.02
C GLN A 191 -11.98 -23.89 15.15
N PHE A 192 -11.25 -22.77 15.22
CA PHE A 192 -11.48 -21.58 14.43
C PHE A 192 -10.24 -21.20 13.63
N VAL A 193 -10.43 -20.90 12.35
CA VAL A 193 -9.38 -20.32 11.49
C VAL A 193 -9.80 -18.90 11.10
N ILE A 194 -8.94 -17.92 11.40
CA ILE A 194 -9.17 -16.50 11.13
C ILE A 194 -8.18 -16.02 10.08
N CYS A 195 -8.70 -15.63 8.91
CA CYS A 195 -7.91 -15.02 7.84
C CYS A 195 -7.57 -13.56 8.20
N ALA A 196 -6.35 -13.33 8.69
CA ALA A 196 -5.81 -12.03 9.08
C ALA A 196 -4.66 -11.57 8.15
N ASN A 197 -4.64 -12.09 6.93
CA ASN A 197 -3.57 -11.91 5.93
C ASN A 197 -3.62 -10.56 5.19
N GLY A 198 -4.69 -9.77 5.37
CA GLY A 198 -4.79 -8.40 4.85
C GLY A 198 -5.21 -8.30 3.38
N THR A 199 -5.55 -7.09 2.94
CA THR A 199 -6.19 -6.85 1.63
C THR A 199 -5.21 -6.53 0.49
N LEU A 200 -3.93 -6.31 0.80
CA LEU A 200 -2.85 -5.92 -0.13
C LEU A 200 -1.56 -6.68 0.22
N ALA A 201 -1.64 -8.01 0.31
CA ALA A 201 -0.56 -8.84 0.85
C ALA A 201 0.26 -9.59 -0.21
N LYS A 202 -0.31 -9.80 -1.40
CA LYS A 202 0.35 -10.50 -2.51
C LYS A 202 0.85 -9.47 -3.52
N PRO A 203 2.16 -9.19 -3.58
CA PRO A 203 2.68 -8.23 -4.55
C PRO A 203 2.46 -8.74 -5.96
N LYS A 204 2.22 -7.82 -6.89
CA LYS A 204 2.03 -8.16 -8.30
C LYS A 204 2.97 -7.37 -9.18
N LEU A 205 3.44 -8.00 -10.24
CA LEU A 205 4.23 -7.38 -11.29
C LEU A 205 3.35 -7.15 -12.50
N SER A 206 3.49 -6.01 -13.17
CA SER A 206 2.92 -5.87 -14.51
C SER A 206 3.63 -6.84 -15.45
N THR A 207 2.88 -7.61 -16.22
CA THR A 207 3.46 -8.53 -17.20
C THR A 207 3.99 -7.71 -18.38
N ILE A 208 5.30 -7.73 -18.57
CA ILE A 208 6.02 -6.95 -19.58
C ILE A 208 6.91 -7.92 -20.36
N SER A 209 6.92 -7.79 -21.69
CA SER A 209 7.76 -8.64 -22.54
C SER A 209 9.23 -8.47 -22.16
N GLY A 210 9.96 -9.57 -21.98
CA GLY A 210 11.38 -9.54 -21.60
C GLY A 210 11.68 -9.15 -20.15
N MET A 211 10.69 -9.06 -19.25
CA MET A 211 10.96 -8.68 -17.85
C MET A 211 11.93 -9.61 -17.08
N THR A 212 12.16 -10.84 -17.55
CA THR A 212 13.15 -11.78 -16.98
C THR A 212 14.53 -11.68 -17.64
N SER A 213 14.68 -10.93 -18.74
CA SER A 213 15.95 -10.78 -19.46
C SER A 213 16.78 -9.59 -18.99
N PHE A 214 16.20 -8.70 -18.19
CA PHE A 214 16.89 -7.53 -17.64
C PHE A 214 18.15 -7.94 -16.87
N SER A 215 19.30 -7.39 -17.24
CA SER A 215 20.60 -7.76 -16.67
C SER A 215 20.95 -6.99 -15.39
N GLY A 216 20.30 -5.85 -15.15
CA GLY A 216 20.47 -5.06 -13.93
C GLY A 216 19.72 -5.65 -12.73
N HIS A 217 19.83 -4.97 -11.59
CA HIS A 217 19.16 -5.42 -10.36
C HIS A 217 17.68 -5.05 -10.38
N SER A 218 16.82 -5.90 -9.80
CA SER A 218 15.40 -5.59 -9.74
C SER A 218 14.69 -6.21 -8.55
N PHE A 219 13.75 -5.45 -7.99
CA PHE A 219 12.90 -5.90 -6.89
C PHE A 219 11.55 -5.16 -6.87
N HIS A 220 10.59 -5.72 -6.14
CA HIS A 220 9.31 -5.06 -5.86
C HIS A 220 9.43 -4.18 -4.61
N THR A 221 8.72 -3.05 -4.56
CA THR A 221 8.77 -2.11 -3.41
C THR A 221 8.49 -2.74 -2.05
N SER A 222 7.69 -3.82 -2.00
CA SER A 222 7.40 -4.58 -0.77
C SER A 222 8.49 -5.59 -0.38
N ARG A 223 9.60 -5.64 -1.11
CA ARG A 223 10.79 -6.48 -0.93
C ARG A 223 12.03 -5.63 -1.15
N TRP A 224 12.07 -4.48 -0.49
CA TRP A 224 13.13 -3.51 -0.69
C TRP A 224 14.49 -4.09 -0.31
N ASP A 225 15.45 -4.02 -1.23
CA ASP A 225 16.80 -4.54 -1.04
C ASP A 225 17.73 -3.44 -0.55
N TYR A 226 17.93 -3.39 0.77
CA TYR A 226 18.84 -2.44 1.40
C TYR A 226 20.32 -2.82 1.27
N ASP A 227 20.64 -4.08 0.99
CA ASP A 227 22.02 -4.49 0.74
C ASP A 227 22.50 -3.90 -0.59
N TYR A 228 21.62 -3.91 -1.61
CA TYR A 228 21.88 -3.23 -2.88
C TYR A 228 21.84 -1.70 -2.76
N THR A 229 20.78 -1.15 -2.15
CA THR A 229 20.54 0.30 -2.19
C THR A 229 21.34 1.10 -1.15
N GLY A 230 21.74 0.49 -0.03
CA GLY A 230 22.23 1.21 1.15
C GLY A 230 21.07 1.77 1.98
N LYS A 231 21.24 1.85 3.31
CA LYS A 231 20.15 2.22 4.23
C LYS A 231 19.62 3.64 4.00
N ASN A 232 20.50 4.54 3.56
CA ASN A 232 20.20 5.92 3.19
C ASN A 232 20.32 6.12 1.67
N LEU A 233 20.19 5.03 0.90
CA LEU A 233 20.29 5.01 -0.56
C LEU A 233 21.69 5.44 -1.08
N GLU A 234 22.71 5.36 -0.23
CA GLU A 234 24.05 5.84 -0.52
C GLU A 234 24.76 5.10 -1.66
N HIS A 235 24.33 3.87 -1.97
CA HIS A 235 24.87 3.07 -3.07
C HIS A 235 24.26 3.42 -4.44
N LEU A 236 23.29 4.33 -4.48
CA LEU A 236 22.61 4.73 -5.73
C LEU A 236 23.24 5.95 -6.41
N LYS A 237 24.26 6.57 -5.80
CA LYS A 237 24.86 7.84 -6.26
C LYS A 237 25.37 7.84 -7.69
N ASP A 238 25.83 6.69 -8.18
CA ASP A 238 26.31 6.49 -9.54
C ASP A 238 25.31 5.72 -10.44
N LYS A 239 24.11 5.42 -9.92
CA LYS A 239 23.15 4.50 -10.55
C LYS A 239 21.99 5.20 -11.25
N VAL A 240 21.65 4.67 -12.43
CA VAL A 240 20.44 5.00 -13.18
C VAL A 240 19.31 4.08 -12.70
N VAL A 241 18.29 4.68 -12.08
CA VAL A 241 17.19 3.96 -11.42
C VAL A 241 15.88 4.17 -12.18
N GLY A 242 15.24 3.08 -12.58
CA GLY A 242 13.88 3.09 -13.10
C GLY A 242 12.87 2.67 -12.03
N ILE A 243 11.72 3.35 -11.94
CA ILE A 243 10.59 2.94 -11.10
C ILE A 243 9.32 2.81 -11.92
N ILE A 244 8.72 1.61 -11.94
CA ILE A 244 7.49 1.32 -12.69
C ILE A 244 6.28 1.46 -11.78
N GLY A 245 5.43 2.44 -12.10
CA GLY A 245 4.20 2.73 -11.38
C GLY A 245 4.28 4.04 -10.58
N THR A 246 3.13 4.69 -10.43
CA THR A 246 2.97 6.01 -9.79
C THR A 246 1.90 5.98 -8.70
N GLY A 247 1.69 4.81 -8.09
CA GLY A 247 0.80 4.67 -6.92
C GLY A 247 1.43 5.21 -5.64
N ALA A 248 0.75 5.02 -4.51
CA ALA A 248 1.17 5.57 -3.21
C ALA A 248 2.62 5.22 -2.81
N SER A 249 3.08 3.98 -3.09
CA SER A 249 4.47 3.59 -2.81
C SER A 249 5.46 4.44 -3.62
N ALA A 250 5.28 4.56 -4.93
CA ALA A 250 6.14 5.37 -5.78
C ALA A 250 6.12 6.86 -5.38
N VAL A 251 4.95 7.37 -5.00
CA VAL A 251 4.80 8.75 -4.52
C VAL A 251 5.66 9.04 -3.28
N GLN A 252 5.85 8.05 -2.41
CA GLN A 252 6.71 8.17 -1.23
C GLN A 252 8.20 7.90 -1.54
N ILE A 253 8.49 7.02 -2.51
CA ILE A 253 9.86 6.59 -2.85
C ILE A 253 10.58 7.59 -3.76
N VAL A 254 9.91 8.15 -4.77
CA VAL A 254 10.53 9.00 -5.80
C VAL A 254 11.31 10.17 -5.19
N PRO A 255 10.80 10.91 -4.18
CA PRO A 255 11.56 11.97 -3.53
C PRO A 255 12.84 11.49 -2.85
N GLU A 256 12.83 10.28 -2.29
CA GLU A 256 14.01 9.69 -1.65
C GLU A 256 15.07 9.27 -2.69
N LEU A 257 14.63 8.69 -3.81
CA LEU A 257 15.51 8.39 -4.94
C LEU A 257 16.10 9.67 -5.54
N ALA A 258 15.29 10.71 -5.74
CA ALA A 258 15.71 11.97 -6.36
C ALA A 258 16.84 12.67 -5.58
N LYS A 259 16.89 12.50 -4.25
CA LYS A 259 17.93 13.05 -3.37
C LYS A 259 19.30 12.39 -3.56
N THR A 260 19.35 11.17 -4.08
CA THR A 260 20.55 10.31 -3.98
C THR A 260 20.99 9.67 -5.29
N ALA A 261 20.06 9.24 -6.15
CA ALA A 261 20.38 8.52 -7.38
C ALA A 261 20.95 9.44 -8.46
N LYS A 262 21.81 8.89 -9.33
CA LYS A 262 22.39 9.63 -10.47
C LYS A 262 21.30 10.12 -11.42
N GLU A 263 20.40 9.23 -11.79
CA GLU A 263 19.22 9.52 -12.62
C GLU A 263 18.04 8.69 -12.11
N VAL A 264 16.83 9.25 -12.12
CA VAL A 264 15.59 8.59 -11.72
C VAL A 264 14.57 8.72 -12.86
N TYR A 265 14.13 7.61 -13.42
CA TYR A 265 13.06 7.58 -14.41
C TYR A 265 11.79 6.99 -13.82
N VAL A 266 10.72 7.77 -13.86
CA VAL A 266 9.41 7.39 -13.32
C VAL A 266 8.50 6.97 -14.47
N PHE A 267 8.26 5.66 -14.61
CA PHE A 267 7.41 5.12 -15.67
C PHE A 267 5.93 5.19 -15.25
N GLN A 268 5.22 6.11 -15.89
CA GLN A 268 3.83 6.41 -15.57
C GLN A 268 2.89 5.89 -16.65
N ARG A 269 1.93 5.06 -16.23
CA ARG A 269 0.76 4.71 -17.05
C ARG A 269 -0.44 5.61 -16.79
N THR A 270 -0.61 6.02 -15.54
CA THR A 270 -1.71 6.90 -15.15
C THR A 270 -1.26 7.69 -13.93
N PRO A 271 -1.27 9.02 -13.98
CA PRO A 271 -0.89 9.82 -12.81
C PRO A 271 -1.81 9.55 -11.61
N SER A 272 -1.27 9.74 -10.41
CA SER A 272 -2.05 9.74 -9.17
C SER A 272 -2.53 11.15 -8.83
N SER A 273 -3.61 11.25 -8.06
CA SER A 273 -4.00 12.53 -7.45
C SER A 273 -3.10 12.80 -6.25
N ILE A 274 -2.21 13.78 -6.39
CA ILE A 274 -1.23 14.16 -5.35
C ILE A 274 -1.71 15.42 -4.64
N ASP A 275 -2.26 15.22 -3.45
CA ASP A 275 -2.66 16.32 -2.57
C ASP A 275 -1.58 16.58 -1.51
N ILE A 276 -1.83 17.60 -0.70
CA ILE A 276 -0.96 18.04 0.37
C ILE A 276 -0.99 17.01 1.51
N ARG A 277 0.19 16.58 1.98
CA ARG A 277 0.29 15.79 3.21
C ARG A 277 0.32 16.70 4.43
N ASP A 278 1.15 17.74 4.36
CA ASP A 278 1.44 18.65 5.47
C ASP A 278 1.69 17.88 6.78
N ASP A 279 2.80 17.14 6.84
CA ASP A 279 3.17 16.37 8.03
C ASP A 279 3.90 17.28 9.02
N TRP A 280 3.68 17.08 10.31
CA TRP A 280 4.31 17.89 11.37
C TRP A 280 4.59 17.07 12.63
N PRO A 281 5.61 17.45 13.43
CA PRO A 281 5.89 16.78 14.69
C PRO A 281 4.75 17.01 15.68
N THR A 282 4.44 15.99 16.47
CA THR A 282 3.44 16.08 17.52
C THR A 282 3.88 17.08 18.59
N ASP A 283 3.00 18.04 18.94
CA ASP A 283 3.30 19.04 19.96
C ASP A 283 3.43 18.35 21.35
N PRO A 284 4.60 18.40 22.00
CA PRO A 284 4.79 17.77 23.30
C PRO A 284 3.93 18.42 24.40
N ASN A 285 3.53 19.68 24.25
CA ASN A 285 2.64 20.33 25.23
C ASN A 285 1.19 19.86 25.10
N TRP A 286 0.76 19.49 23.90
CA TRP A 286 -0.51 18.81 23.68
C TRP A 286 -0.45 17.39 24.23
N ALA A 287 0.62 16.63 23.90
CA ALA A 287 0.79 15.25 24.33
C ALA A 287 0.77 15.10 25.87
N ARG A 288 1.43 15.99 26.61
CA ARG A 288 1.44 16.00 28.09
C ARG A 288 0.08 16.27 28.74
N LYS A 289 -0.91 16.76 28.00
CA LYS A 289 -2.28 17.04 28.49
C LYS A 289 -3.26 15.93 28.14
N LEU A 290 -2.81 14.87 27.50
CA LEU A 290 -3.65 13.73 27.17
C LEU A 290 -3.93 12.95 28.46
N GLU A 291 -5.21 12.65 28.67
CA GLU A 291 -5.70 11.85 29.79
C GLU A 291 -6.01 10.43 29.32
N PRO A 292 -6.00 9.42 30.19
CA PRO A 292 -6.38 8.06 29.83
C PRO A 292 -7.72 7.98 29.07
N GLY A 293 -7.73 7.23 27.97
CA GLY A 293 -8.87 7.09 27.06
C GLY A 293 -8.94 8.18 25.98
N TRP A 294 -7.88 8.96 25.78
CA TRP A 294 -7.86 10.07 24.81
C TRP A 294 -8.06 9.57 23.38
N GLN A 295 -7.51 8.40 23.03
CA GLN A 295 -7.59 7.88 21.68
C GLN A 295 -9.03 7.43 21.38
N SER A 296 -9.65 6.73 22.31
CA SER A 296 -11.05 6.32 22.20
C SER A 296 -11.95 7.55 22.03
N LYS A 297 -11.80 8.57 22.89
CA LYS A 297 -12.54 9.83 22.81
C LYS A 297 -12.34 10.54 21.46
N ARG A 298 -11.13 10.53 20.92
CA ARG A 298 -10.81 11.10 19.60
C ARG A 298 -11.54 10.35 18.49
N ARG A 299 -11.43 9.02 18.44
CA ARG A 299 -12.07 8.18 17.41
C ARG A 299 -13.60 8.26 17.48
N SER A 300 -14.19 8.25 18.67
CA SER A 300 -15.64 8.42 18.85
C SER A 300 -16.14 9.75 18.31
N LYS A 301 -15.39 10.85 18.48
CA LYS A 301 -15.75 12.15 17.88
C LYS A 301 -15.72 12.12 16.35
N LEU A 302 -14.72 11.45 15.77
CA LEU A 302 -14.63 11.28 14.32
C LEU A 302 -15.84 10.50 13.79
N PHE A 303 -16.20 9.38 14.40
CA PHE A 303 -17.37 8.59 14.01
C PHE A 303 -18.68 9.35 14.20
N ALA A 304 -18.87 10.02 15.34
CA ALA A 304 -20.06 10.84 15.58
C ALA A 304 -20.19 11.97 14.55
N ALA A 305 -19.09 12.58 14.11
CA ALA A 305 -19.13 13.60 13.06
C ALA A 305 -19.60 13.02 11.71
N VAL A 306 -19.21 11.78 11.39
CA VAL A 306 -19.66 11.06 10.20
C VAL A 306 -21.15 10.72 10.31
N GLU A 307 -21.61 10.14 11.41
CA GLU A 307 -23.02 9.80 11.64
C GLU A 307 -23.92 11.04 11.57
N ASN A 308 -23.57 12.10 12.31
CA ASN A 308 -24.30 13.37 12.27
C ASN A 308 -24.37 13.96 10.84
N SER A 309 -23.34 13.76 10.03
CA SER A 309 -23.33 14.17 8.62
C SER A 309 -24.33 13.37 7.79
N LEU A 310 -24.45 12.06 8.03
CA LEU A 310 -25.42 11.19 7.38
C LEU A 310 -26.86 11.55 7.79
N GLU A 311 -27.11 11.76 9.08
CA GLU A 311 -28.42 12.17 9.60
C GLU A 311 -28.86 13.53 9.04
N LYS A 312 -27.98 14.54 9.06
CA LYS A 312 -28.25 15.85 8.45
C LYS A 312 -28.52 15.75 6.94
N ARG A 313 -27.90 14.79 6.25
CA ARG A 313 -28.16 14.52 4.83
C ARG A 313 -29.50 13.84 4.61
N ALA A 314 -29.93 12.98 5.53
CA ALA A 314 -31.25 12.35 5.50
C ALA A 314 -32.39 13.35 5.84
N ALA A 315 -32.13 14.31 6.74
CA ALA A 315 -33.09 15.32 7.17
C ALA A 315 -33.29 16.48 6.18
N LYS A 316 -32.34 16.71 5.26
CA LYS A 316 -32.56 17.58 4.10
C LYS A 316 -33.46 16.83 3.11
N GLY A 317 -34.64 17.38 2.82
CA GLY A 317 -35.68 16.76 1.98
C GLY A 317 -35.17 16.18 0.65
N ALA A 318 -36.00 15.35 0.01
CA ALA A 318 -35.61 14.54 -1.14
C ALA A 318 -35.14 15.37 -2.34
N VAL A 319 -33.84 15.59 -2.43
CA VAL A 319 -33.15 15.89 -3.70
C VAL A 319 -33.24 14.64 -4.56
N SER A 320 -33.57 14.77 -5.85
CA SER A 320 -33.65 13.64 -6.76
C SER A 320 -32.32 12.86 -6.76
N PRO A 321 -32.33 11.53 -6.93
CA PRO A 321 -31.10 10.75 -7.06
C PRO A 321 -30.15 11.31 -8.13
N GLU A 322 -30.71 11.83 -9.23
CA GLU A 322 -29.97 12.47 -10.32
C GLU A 322 -29.26 13.76 -9.88
N ASP A 323 -29.96 14.66 -9.20
CA ASP A 323 -29.36 15.90 -8.68
C ASP A 323 -28.30 15.62 -7.60
N LYS A 324 -28.48 14.56 -6.79
CA LYS A 324 -27.48 14.11 -5.83
C LYS A 324 -26.22 13.63 -6.55
N LEU A 325 -26.38 12.78 -7.56
CA LEU A 325 -25.27 12.27 -8.37
C LEU A 325 -24.54 13.42 -9.06
N LYS A 326 -25.27 14.30 -9.76
CA LYS A 326 -24.71 15.48 -10.43
C LYS A 326 -23.91 16.37 -9.48
N LYS A 327 -24.45 16.65 -8.28
CA LYS A 327 -23.75 17.44 -7.28
C LYS A 327 -22.47 16.76 -6.78
N GLN A 328 -22.50 15.43 -6.62
CA GLN A 328 -21.33 14.65 -6.23
C GLN A 328 -20.26 14.64 -7.33
N GLU A 329 -20.66 14.41 -8.59
CA GLU A 329 -19.77 14.45 -9.75
C GLU A 329 -19.11 15.83 -9.90
N ASN A 330 -19.88 16.91 -9.85
CA ASN A 330 -19.36 18.27 -9.96
C ASN A 330 -18.38 18.58 -8.81
N ALA A 331 -18.69 18.16 -7.58
CA ALA A 331 -17.79 18.34 -6.45
C ALA A 331 -16.48 17.53 -6.57
N ASN A 332 -16.55 16.33 -7.16
CA ASN A 332 -15.36 15.52 -7.46
C ASN A 332 -14.51 16.18 -8.55
N ILE A 333 -15.13 16.70 -9.60
CA ILE A 333 -14.44 17.44 -10.66
C ILE A 333 -13.76 18.69 -10.10
N ASP A 334 -14.45 19.50 -9.29
CA ASP A 334 -13.86 20.67 -8.63
C ASP A 334 -12.60 20.31 -7.83
N TYR A 335 -12.65 19.17 -7.11
CA TYR A 335 -11.52 18.68 -6.34
C TYR A 335 -10.35 18.30 -7.26
N MET A 336 -10.60 17.57 -8.35
CA MET A 336 -9.57 17.18 -9.31
C MET A 336 -8.98 18.40 -10.04
N MET A 337 -9.79 19.40 -10.39
CA MET A 337 -9.31 20.63 -11.03
C MET A 337 -8.48 21.51 -10.07
N ARG A 338 -8.73 21.43 -8.76
CA ARG A 338 -7.81 21.99 -7.76
C ARG A 338 -6.48 21.25 -7.72
N ILE A 339 -6.49 19.91 -7.84
CA ILE A 339 -5.24 19.12 -7.95
C ILE A 339 -4.46 19.52 -9.20
N HIS A 340 -5.14 19.72 -10.34
CA HIS A 340 -4.48 20.17 -11.58
C HIS A 340 -3.79 21.52 -11.41
N ARG A 341 -4.50 22.50 -10.84
CA ARG A 341 -3.91 23.81 -10.55
C ARG A 341 -2.70 23.71 -9.61
N ARG A 342 -2.75 22.84 -8.60
CA ARG A 342 -1.60 22.59 -7.72
C ARG A 342 -0.40 22.05 -8.50
N ILE A 343 -0.63 21.17 -9.48
CA ILE A 343 0.44 20.64 -10.34
C ILE A 343 1.04 21.78 -11.18
N ASP A 344 0.19 22.60 -11.80
CA ASP A 344 0.62 23.78 -12.59
C ASP A 344 1.38 24.83 -11.76
N GLU A 345 1.06 24.96 -10.47
CA GLU A 345 1.73 25.87 -9.55
C GLU A 345 3.11 25.36 -9.08
N ILE A 346 3.38 24.07 -9.21
CA ILE A 346 4.57 23.43 -8.60
C ILE A 346 5.56 22.93 -9.66
N VAL A 347 5.08 22.36 -10.76
CA VAL A 347 5.91 21.71 -11.76
C VAL A 347 6.25 22.72 -12.86
N ASP A 348 7.54 23.02 -13.01
CA ASP A 348 8.00 24.12 -13.85
C ASP A 348 7.87 23.81 -15.36
N ASP A 349 8.16 22.57 -15.76
CA ASP A 349 8.02 22.11 -17.14
C ASP A 349 6.55 21.80 -17.47
N GLU A 350 5.98 22.55 -18.41
CA GLU A 350 4.56 22.43 -18.79
C GLU A 350 4.22 21.04 -19.36
N THR A 351 5.16 20.39 -20.07
CA THR A 351 4.95 19.05 -20.63
C THR A 351 4.79 18.03 -19.50
N THR A 352 5.69 18.06 -18.53
CA THR A 352 5.67 17.19 -17.34
C THR A 352 4.47 17.49 -16.46
N ALA A 353 4.14 18.77 -16.24
CA ALA A 353 2.97 19.19 -15.49
C ALA A 353 1.67 18.62 -16.11
N ASN A 354 1.53 18.72 -17.44
CA ASN A 354 0.37 18.18 -18.15
C ASN A 354 0.29 16.65 -18.04
N ALA A 355 1.42 15.94 -18.15
CA ALA A 355 1.47 14.49 -17.97
C ALA A 355 1.17 14.04 -16.53
N LEU A 356 1.44 14.87 -15.52
CA LEU A 356 1.12 14.57 -14.12
C LEU A 356 -0.35 14.80 -13.76
N LYS A 357 -1.17 15.39 -14.63
CA LYS A 357 -2.59 15.70 -14.34
C LYS A 357 -3.48 14.45 -14.40
N PRO A 358 -4.10 14.03 -13.28
CA PRO A 358 -5.04 12.92 -13.27
C PRO A 358 -6.41 13.28 -13.86
N TRP A 359 -6.77 12.61 -14.94
CA TRP A 359 -8.07 12.75 -15.62
C TRP A 359 -9.00 11.57 -15.29
N TYR A 360 -9.47 11.52 -14.06
CA TYR A 360 -10.50 10.57 -13.59
C TYR A 360 -11.25 11.16 -12.39
N MET A 361 -12.43 10.62 -12.06
CA MET A 361 -13.20 11.07 -10.90
C MET A 361 -12.44 10.82 -9.58
N PHE A 362 -12.51 11.77 -8.65
CA PHE A 362 -11.98 11.58 -7.30
C PHE A 362 -12.49 10.26 -6.69
N MET A 363 -11.62 9.53 -5.99
CA MET A 363 -11.84 8.18 -5.43
C MET A 363 -11.97 7.03 -6.45
N CYS A 364 -11.82 7.24 -7.77
CA CYS A 364 -11.55 6.12 -8.70
C CYS A 364 -10.21 5.42 -8.41
N LYS A 365 -9.31 6.11 -7.71
CA LYS A 365 -8.09 5.58 -7.12
C LYS A 365 -7.94 6.11 -5.71
N ARG A 366 -7.18 5.39 -4.88
CA ARG A 366 -6.78 5.88 -3.54
C ARG A 366 -6.01 7.21 -3.71
N PRO A 367 -6.45 8.31 -3.09
CA PRO A 367 -5.73 9.58 -3.15
C PRO A 367 -4.35 9.44 -2.53
N CYS A 368 -3.38 10.16 -3.07
CA CYS A 368 -2.02 10.21 -2.56
C CYS A 368 -1.73 11.58 -1.97
N PHE A 369 -0.89 11.64 -0.94
CA PHE A 369 -0.56 12.87 -0.23
C PHE A 369 0.96 12.97 -0.08
N HIS A 370 1.58 13.96 -0.71
CA HIS A 370 3.02 14.18 -0.63
C HIS A 370 3.40 15.61 -1.00
N ASN A 371 4.27 16.21 -0.20
CA ASN A 371 4.73 17.57 -0.44
C ASN A 371 5.91 17.62 -1.42
N GLU A 372 6.75 16.58 -1.45
CA GLU A 372 8.00 16.57 -2.25
C GLU A 372 7.89 15.81 -3.59
N TYR A 373 6.79 15.09 -3.85
CA TYR A 373 6.67 14.28 -5.08
C TYR A 373 6.61 15.14 -6.34
N LEU A 374 5.71 16.13 -6.36
CA LEU A 374 5.61 17.04 -7.50
C LEU A 374 6.88 17.89 -7.68
N PRO A 375 7.46 18.51 -6.63
CA PRO A 375 8.74 19.23 -6.75
C PRO A 375 9.91 18.38 -7.24
N SER A 376 9.88 17.06 -7.01
CA SER A 376 10.97 16.18 -7.48
C SER A 376 11.14 16.24 -9.00
N PHE A 377 10.08 16.51 -9.76
CA PHE A 377 10.15 16.62 -11.22
C PHE A 377 10.77 17.92 -11.74
N ASN A 378 11.09 18.88 -10.86
CA ASN A 378 11.88 20.06 -11.24
C ASN A 378 13.39 19.81 -11.04
N LEU A 379 13.78 18.66 -10.49
CA LEU A 379 15.19 18.28 -10.33
C LEU A 379 15.74 17.75 -11.67
N PRO A 380 16.99 18.12 -12.03
CA PRO A 380 17.55 17.77 -13.35
C PRO A 380 17.78 16.27 -13.55
N ASN A 381 17.86 15.49 -12.46
CA ASN A 381 18.07 14.04 -12.48
C ASN A 381 16.78 13.22 -12.42
N VAL A 382 15.59 13.86 -12.48
CA VAL A 382 14.30 13.17 -12.38
C VAL A 382 13.53 13.35 -13.68
N HIS A 383 13.21 12.23 -14.32
CA HIS A 383 12.58 12.18 -15.63
C HIS A 383 11.23 11.46 -15.54
N LEU A 384 10.16 12.17 -15.87
CA LEU A 384 8.86 11.51 -16.05
C LEU A 384 8.80 10.85 -17.42
N VAL A 385 8.57 9.54 -17.43
CA VAL A 385 8.27 8.79 -18.65
C VAL A 385 6.77 8.52 -18.70
N ASP A 386 6.03 9.43 -19.31
CA ASP A 386 4.62 9.21 -19.60
C ASP A 386 4.44 8.26 -20.78
N THR A 387 3.73 7.17 -20.51
CA THR A 387 3.44 6.12 -21.49
C THR A 387 2.06 6.29 -22.13
N GLU A 388 1.42 7.44 -21.93
CA GLU A 388 0.18 7.82 -22.61
C GLU A 388 -0.96 6.79 -22.42
N GLY A 389 -0.95 6.09 -21.28
CA GLY A 389 -1.93 5.06 -20.93
C GLY A 389 -1.55 3.61 -21.27
N GLU A 390 -0.51 3.39 -22.10
CA GLU A 390 -0.10 2.06 -22.57
C GLU A 390 0.67 1.25 -21.50
N GLY A 391 1.49 1.95 -20.71
CA GLY A 391 2.50 1.34 -19.84
C GLY A 391 3.68 0.76 -20.63
N ILE A 392 4.78 0.46 -19.95
CA ILE A 392 5.96 -0.17 -20.60
C ILE A 392 5.63 -1.58 -21.10
N THR A 393 5.79 -1.82 -22.41
CA THR A 393 5.44 -3.08 -23.07
C THR A 393 6.61 -4.04 -23.23
N GLU A 394 7.84 -3.53 -23.22
CA GLU A 394 9.06 -4.29 -23.40
C GLU A 394 10.18 -3.85 -22.44
N ILE A 395 10.91 -4.84 -21.92
CA ILE A 395 12.17 -4.69 -21.20
C ILE A 395 13.21 -5.52 -21.96
N SER A 396 14.24 -4.85 -22.48
CA SER A 396 15.41 -5.51 -23.06
C SER A 396 16.41 -5.89 -21.95
N PRO A 397 17.50 -6.61 -22.27
CA PRO A 397 18.56 -6.84 -21.29
C PRO A 397 19.11 -5.55 -20.69
N GLN A 398 19.15 -4.46 -21.46
CA GLN A 398 19.63 -3.16 -20.99
C GLN A 398 18.62 -2.47 -20.08
N GLY A 399 17.30 -2.68 -20.28
CA GLY A 399 16.20 -2.25 -19.42
C GLY A 399 14.93 -1.83 -20.19
N PRO A 400 14.01 -1.05 -19.58
CA PRO A 400 12.75 -0.65 -20.23
C PRO A 400 12.94 0.05 -21.58
N VAL A 401 12.19 -0.39 -22.59
CA VAL A 401 12.17 0.21 -23.93
C VAL A 401 11.01 1.18 -24.03
N PHE A 402 11.30 2.45 -24.32
CA PHE A 402 10.28 3.48 -24.56
C PHE A 402 10.78 4.53 -25.55
N LYS A 403 9.89 5.02 -26.43
CA LYS A 403 10.16 6.11 -27.40
C LYS A 403 11.50 5.96 -28.16
N GLY A 404 11.92 4.72 -28.45
CA GLY A 404 13.15 4.41 -29.21
C GLY A 404 14.48 4.65 -28.46
N HIS A 405 14.45 4.97 -27.17
CA HIS A 405 15.65 5.21 -26.37
C HIS A 405 15.96 4.00 -25.48
N GLY A 406 17.13 3.39 -25.69
CA GLY A 406 17.71 2.41 -24.77
C GLY A 406 18.72 3.10 -23.86
N TYR A 407 18.37 3.29 -22.60
CA TYR A 407 19.34 3.64 -21.56
C TYR A 407 20.00 2.36 -21.05
N GLU A 408 21.20 2.46 -20.47
CA GLU A 408 21.74 1.39 -19.61
C GLU A 408 21.18 1.60 -18.20
N TRP A 409 20.44 0.61 -17.69
CA TRP A 409 19.74 0.70 -16.42
C TRP A 409 20.45 -0.16 -15.37
N ASP A 410 20.76 0.42 -14.22
CA ASP A 410 21.37 -0.32 -13.11
C ASP A 410 20.33 -1.01 -12.23
N LEU A 411 19.20 -0.34 -12.00
CA LEU A 411 18.16 -0.77 -11.06
C LEU A 411 16.76 -0.53 -11.62
N LEU A 412 15.91 -1.56 -11.56
CA LEU A 412 14.49 -1.47 -11.84
C LEU A 412 13.63 -1.82 -10.62
N ILE A 413 12.85 -0.84 -10.15
CA ILE A 413 11.96 -0.97 -9.00
C ILE A 413 10.52 -1.15 -9.50
N TYR A 414 9.88 -2.25 -9.13
CA TYR A 414 8.47 -2.46 -9.39
C TYR A 414 7.61 -1.88 -8.26
N ALA A 415 6.96 -0.74 -8.54
CA ALA A 415 5.93 -0.12 -7.69
C ALA A 415 4.52 -0.41 -8.25
N THR A 416 4.32 -1.66 -8.69
CA THR A 416 3.14 -2.13 -9.43
C THR A 416 2.00 -2.63 -8.55
N GLY A 417 2.18 -2.59 -7.23
CA GLY A 417 1.12 -2.79 -6.24
C GLY A 417 0.87 -4.26 -5.92
N PHE A 418 -0.38 -4.58 -5.62
CA PHE A 418 -0.77 -5.87 -5.06
C PHE A 418 -2.05 -6.41 -5.72
N GLU A 419 -2.31 -7.70 -5.56
CA GLU A 419 -3.66 -8.23 -5.70
C GLU A 419 -4.57 -7.62 -4.64
N VAL A 420 -5.80 -7.30 -5.04
CA VAL A 420 -6.78 -6.63 -4.18
C VAL A 420 -7.87 -7.64 -3.82
N GLN A 421 -8.18 -7.76 -2.53
CA GLN A 421 -9.29 -8.61 -2.03
C GLN A 421 -9.23 -10.10 -2.41
N GLN A 422 -8.10 -10.59 -2.91
CA GLN A 422 -7.84 -12.02 -3.04
C GLN A 422 -6.97 -12.49 -1.88
N THR A 423 -7.55 -13.32 -1.01
CA THR A 423 -6.79 -14.12 -0.05
C THR A 423 -6.32 -15.37 -0.80
N GLY A 424 -5.01 -15.53 -1.01
CA GLY A 424 -4.44 -16.64 -1.79
C GLY A 424 -4.55 -18.04 -1.15
N ILE A 425 -5.62 -18.30 -0.37
CA ILE A 425 -5.82 -19.51 0.45
C ILE A 425 -7.23 -20.11 0.25
N TYR A 426 -8.16 -19.45 -0.45
CA TYR A 426 -9.41 -20.11 -0.85
C TYR A 426 -9.17 -20.88 -2.15
N ASN A 427 -8.48 -22.02 -2.05
CA ASN A 427 -8.35 -22.90 -3.20
C ASN A 427 -9.51 -23.89 -3.32
N ASP A 428 -10.25 -24.18 -2.24
CA ASP A 428 -11.61 -24.72 -2.23
C ASP A 428 -12.12 -24.71 -0.77
N ILE A 429 -13.32 -24.18 -0.51
CA ILE A 429 -14.08 -24.54 0.70
C ILE A 429 -14.97 -25.69 0.22
N VAL A 430 -14.49 -26.92 0.39
CA VAL A 430 -15.30 -28.12 0.13
C VAL A 430 -16.29 -28.30 1.26
#